data_AF-A0A8T4SRE6-F1
#
_entry.id   AF-A0A8T4SRE6-F1
#
_cell.length_a   1.000
_cell.length_b   1.000
_cell.length_c   1.000
_cell.angle_alpha   90.00
_cell.angle_beta   90.00
_cell.angle_gamma   90.00
#
_symmetry.space_group_name_H-M   'P 1'
#
loop_
_entity.id
_entity.type
_entity.pdbx_description
1 polymer ?
#
loop_
_entity_poly.entity_id
_entity_poly.type
_entity_poly.pdbx_seq_one_letter_code
_entity_poly.pdbx_strand_id
1 'polypeptide(L)'
;MKYPLILLLLALFVIWGSFNANAAYFIVGFVENATDGQDANGFTVMLYRTADGPSNQITDIIGPGGVYNDEGNYYVLDCEALSPACAASDNLTVQVLNNGSNYLAGPVALLRGTEGVDAAPNMELTYNASPSVVINAPGNASVIQNLSVVNATITNLTGFFVDKAIYFIGNSSGNYSKDAALTSHDYNDTFNSSKFADGTYFLYVSANTTKGARNTTRITVQFNNTVPMPDLRIQSTDIVVSNATPLEGQNVTINVTVHNIGTVDANSVGIQFFQGNYSLNIQIGANQTANIAAGSNVNLSQTWLAVLGATDIYVIVDPPIASGGSIAESIETNNYAYQTVTVSPYQKIVGNISGRLALQDALGTTLVNWAVTNTNRSNVFVADSDASINFDSLKPLGRYPGNGSFVANDFAELDVLLNMTNVSQNINSTYMVNGQSRHLTAFIIFGNTLGNVSYVNSSTSANFITGILWDSSDDNDVQFDATDKEDVVFIAKVNPQKQGQYGTYDYEISFPANLRRYSLTSDTSEATVAIYAEIR
;
A
#
# COMPACT_ATOMS: atom_id res chain seq x y z
N MET A 1 38.83 60.41 1.08
CA MET A 1 39.35 61.78 1.32
C MET A 1 40.50 62.04 0.34
N LYS A 2 40.24 62.85 -0.69
CA LYS A 2 41.18 63.72 -1.43
C LYS A 2 40.49 64.17 -2.72
N TYR A 3 39.71 65.25 -2.60
CA TYR A 3 39.47 66.16 -3.73
C TYR A 3 40.79 66.87 -4.04
N PRO A 4 41.16 67.01 -5.32
CA PRO A 4 41.35 68.37 -5.82
C PRO A 4 40.98 68.58 -7.30
N LEU A 5 40.79 69.86 -7.67
CA LEU A 5 40.85 70.44 -9.03
C LEU A 5 39.60 70.46 -9.94
N ILE A 6 38.40 70.66 -9.39
CA ILE A 6 37.20 70.96 -10.21
C ILE A 6 36.98 72.49 -10.45
N LEU A 7 37.84 73.38 -9.95
CA LEU A 7 37.53 74.83 -9.90
C LEU A 7 38.52 75.81 -10.55
N LEU A 8 39.46 75.39 -11.39
CA LEU A 8 40.49 76.30 -11.90
C LEU A 8 40.78 76.20 -13.40
N LEU A 9 39.79 76.39 -14.27
CA LEU A 9 40.01 76.85 -15.65
C LEU A 9 38.73 77.44 -16.27
N LEU A 10 38.35 78.62 -15.78
CA LEU A 10 37.24 79.43 -16.29
C LEU A 10 37.74 80.85 -16.51
N ALA A 11 38.35 81.12 -17.67
CA ALA A 11 38.52 82.46 -18.25
C ALA A 11 39.35 82.40 -19.54
N LEU A 12 38.70 82.33 -20.71
CA LEU A 12 38.94 83.20 -21.87
C LEU A 12 38.08 82.73 -23.04
N PHE A 13 36.89 83.32 -23.22
CA PHE A 13 36.36 83.67 -24.54
C PHE A 13 35.14 84.59 -24.32
N VAL A 14 35.39 85.90 -24.27
CA VAL A 14 34.37 86.93 -24.43
C VAL A 14 34.78 87.75 -25.65
N ILE A 15 34.09 87.56 -26.77
CA ILE A 15 34.07 88.52 -27.87
C ILE A 15 32.60 88.80 -28.18
N TRP A 16 32.26 90.08 -28.13
CA TRP A 16 30.92 90.63 -28.37
C TRP A 16 30.43 90.36 -29.80
N GLY A 17 29.23 89.80 -29.90
CA GLY A 17 28.43 89.72 -31.11
C GLY A 17 27.04 89.21 -30.75
N SER A 18 26.03 90.04 -30.94
CA SER A 18 24.63 89.73 -30.63
C SER A 18 24.13 88.52 -31.42
N PHE A 19 24.06 87.38 -30.74
CA PHE A 19 23.24 86.22 -31.07
C PHE A 19 22.66 85.69 -29.75
N ASN A 20 21.40 85.25 -29.75
CA ASN A 20 20.83 84.50 -28.63
C ASN A 20 21.62 83.20 -28.45
N ALA A 21 22.69 83.23 -27.64
CA ALA A 21 23.45 82.06 -27.28
C ALA A 21 22.75 81.41 -26.08
N ASN A 22 22.08 80.29 -26.31
CA ASN A 22 21.75 79.37 -25.21
C ASN A 22 23.05 79.00 -24.51
N ALA A 23 23.09 79.09 -23.18
CA ALA A 23 24.23 78.63 -22.40
C ALA A 23 24.35 77.11 -22.56
N ALA A 24 25.51 76.62 -23.04
CA ALA A 24 25.77 75.17 -23.16
C ALA A 24 25.70 74.49 -21.78
N TYR A 25 25.23 73.24 -21.73
CA TYR A 25 25.07 72.49 -20.48
C TYR A 25 25.66 71.09 -20.61
N PHE A 26 26.73 70.82 -19.85
CA PHE A 26 27.54 69.62 -20.04
C PHE A 26 27.24 68.55 -18.98
N ILE A 27 27.19 67.31 -19.42
CA ILE A 27 27.21 66.12 -18.55
C ILE A 27 28.60 65.51 -18.64
N VAL A 28 29.26 65.41 -17.50
CA VAL A 28 30.60 64.83 -17.40
C VAL A 28 30.55 63.55 -16.59
N GLY A 29 31.41 62.59 -16.90
CA GLY A 29 31.48 61.37 -16.09
C GLY A 29 32.73 60.57 -16.38
N PHE A 30 32.86 59.45 -15.67
CA PHE A 30 34.02 58.58 -15.73
C PHE A 30 33.59 57.13 -15.95
N VAL A 31 34.36 56.40 -16.77
CA VAL A 31 34.16 54.96 -16.98
C VAL A 31 35.39 54.19 -16.51
N GLU A 32 35.21 53.34 -15.51
CA GLU A 32 36.24 52.41 -15.05
C GLU A 32 36.57 51.39 -16.14
N ASN A 33 37.87 51.10 -16.28
CA ASN A 33 38.37 50.05 -17.17
C ASN A 33 37.72 48.71 -16.82
N ALA A 34 37.56 47.86 -17.83
CA ALA A 34 37.04 46.54 -17.58
C ALA A 34 38.04 45.72 -16.75
N THR A 35 37.51 44.92 -15.84
CA THR A 35 38.28 44.02 -14.96
C THR A 35 39.17 43.04 -15.73
N ASP A 36 38.90 42.84 -17.01
CA ASP A 36 39.64 41.97 -17.91
C ASP A 36 40.83 42.65 -18.63
N GLY A 37 41.14 43.89 -18.26
CA GLY A 37 42.26 44.69 -18.76
C GLY A 37 41.93 45.57 -19.97
N GLN A 38 40.69 45.54 -20.48
CA GLN A 38 40.29 46.42 -21.57
C GLN A 38 40.13 47.87 -21.07
N ASP A 39 40.86 48.78 -21.71
CA ASP A 39 40.76 50.22 -21.45
C ASP A 39 39.39 50.75 -21.93
N ALA A 40 38.75 51.59 -21.13
CA ALA A 40 37.49 52.27 -21.46
C ALA A 40 37.69 53.39 -22.50
N ASN A 41 38.90 53.87 -22.70
CA ASN A 41 39.22 54.87 -23.72
C ASN A 41 38.90 54.36 -25.13
N GLY A 42 38.37 55.25 -25.97
CA GLY A 42 37.98 54.94 -27.36
C GLY A 42 36.60 54.33 -27.52
N PHE A 43 35.93 53.93 -26.44
CA PHE A 43 34.52 53.54 -26.49
C PHE A 43 33.60 54.75 -26.64
N THR A 44 32.53 54.60 -27.40
CA THR A 44 31.52 55.64 -27.60
C THR A 44 30.54 55.62 -26.42
N VAL A 45 30.44 56.72 -25.70
CA VAL A 45 29.38 56.94 -24.70
C VAL A 45 28.22 57.69 -25.36
N MET A 46 27.00 57.40 -24.91
CA MET A 46 25.80 58.08 -25.38
C MET A 46 24.99 58.64 -24.22
N LEU A 47 24.40 59.80 -24.44
CA LEU A 47 23.44 60.45 -23.55
C LEU A 47 22.11 60.61 -24.30
N TYR A 48 21.02 60.30 -23.61
CA TYR A 48 19.66 60.55 -24.09
C TYR A 48 18.73 60.88 -22.92
N ARG A 49 17.59 61.51 -23.21
CA ARG A 49 16.54 61.68 -22.20
C ARG A 49 15.87 60.33 -21.96
N THR A 50 15.76 59.92 -20.70
CA THR A 50 15.20 58.61 -20.33
C THR A 50 13.81 58.38 -20.94
N ALA A 51 13.01 59.45 -21.07
CA ALA A 51 11.67 59.39 -21.68
C ALA A 51 11.67 59.19 -23.20
N ASP A 52 12.70 59.67 -23.91
CA ASP A 52 12.79 59.57 -25.37
C ASP A 52 13.42 58.23 -25.82
N GLY A 53 14.22 57.64 -24.95
CA GLY A 53 15.01 56.44 -25.26
C GLY A 53 16.24 56.74 -26.15
N PRO A 54 17.06 55.72 -26.43
CA PRO A 54 18.37 55.89 -27.08
C PRO A 54 18.30 56.24 -28.58
N SER A 55 17.10 56.28 -29.18
CA SER A 55 16.94 56.71 -30.58
C SER A 55 17.20 58.21 -30.78
N ASN A 56 17.02 59.02 -29.74
CA ASN A 56 17.35 60.44 -29.70
C ASN A 56 18.51 60.66 -28.74
N GLN A 57 19.71 60.40 -29.24
CA GLN A 57 20.93 60.42 -28.44
C GLN A 57 21.96 61.40 -29.01
N ILE A 58 22.83 61.85 -28.13
CA ILE A 58 24.12 62.43 -28.50
C ILE A 58 25.23 61.50 -28.01
N THR A 59 26.39 61.58 -28.63
CA THR A 59 27.51 60.68 -28.35
C THR A 59 28.81 61.44 -28.21
N ASP A 60 29.72 60.90 -27.42
CA ASP A 60 31.12 61.33 -27.29
C ASP A 60 32.01 60.09 -27.20
N ILE A 61 33.32 60.26 -27.36
CA ILE A 61 34.32 59.20 -27.17
C ILE A 61 34.93 59.37 -25.79
N ILE A 62 35.07 58.27 -25.04
CA ILE A 62 35.74 58.30 -23.73
C ILE A 62 37.25 58.52 -23.93
N GLY A 63 37.82 59.48 -23.20
CA GLY A 63 39.27 59.75 -23.16
C GLY A 63 39.80 60.67 -24.26
N PRO A 64 41.06 60.46 -24.73
CA PRO A 64 41.77 61.42 -25.60
C PRO A 64 41.09 61.70 -26.94
N GLY A 65 40.24 60.78 -27.41
CA GLY A 65 39.49 60.91 -28.66
C GLY A 65 38.19 61.71 -28.54
N GLY A 66 37.77 62.08 -27.33
CA GLY A 66 36.55 62.83 -27.04
C GLY A 66 36.74 64.33 -26.91
N VAL A 67 35.65 65.01 -26.55
CA VAL A 67 35.62 66.48 -26.42
C VAL A 67 36.57 67.00 -25.32
N TYR A 68 36.73 66.26 -24.22
CA TYR A 68 37.57 66.65 -23.09
C TYR A 68 39.08 66.46 -23.32
N ASN A 69 39.48 65.69 -24.34
CA ASN A 69 40.86 65.50 -24.81
C ASN A 69 41.96 65.24 -23.75
N ASP A 70 41.61 64.55 -22.65
CA ASP A 70 42.53 64.17 -21.56
C ASP A 70 42.89 62.67 -21.60
N GLU A 71 43.99 62.27 -20.96
CA GLU A 71 44.48 60.88 -20.87
C GLU A 71 43.63 59.98 -19.95
N GLY A 72 42.68 60.54 -19.20
CA GLY A 72 41.78 59.79 -18.32
C GLY A 72 40.47 59.35 -18.99
N ASN A 73 39.81 58.33 -18.43
CA ASN A 73 38.56 57.75 -18.95
C ASN A 73 37.31 58.63 -18.72
N TYR A 74 37.45 59.93 -18.99
CA TYR A 74 36.38 60.91 -18.85
C TYR A 74 35.67 61.12 -20.17
N TYR A 75 34.39 61.51 -20.10
CA TYR A 75 33.60 61.94 -21.25
C TYR A 75 32.86 63.23 -20.94
N VAL A 76 32.52 64.00 -21.98
CA VAL A 76 31.77 65.26 -21.85
C VAL A 76 30.72 65.35 -22.95
N LEU A 77 29.45 65.36 -22.54
CA LEU A 77 28.29 65.38 -23.45
C LEU A 77 27.52 66.69 -23.26
N ASP A 78 27.35 67.48 -24.33
CA ASP A 78 26.55 68.71 -24.29
C ASP A 78 25.06 68.37 -24.43
N CYS A 79 24.31 68.32 -23.32
CA CYS A 79 22.92 67.87 -23.36
C CYS A 79 21.98 68.81 -24.13
N GLU A 80 22.39 70.05 -24.38
CA GLU A 80 21.63 71.00 -25.20
C GLU A 80 21.63 70.60 -26.69
N ALA A 81 22.53 69.71 -27.11
CA ALA A 81 22.56 69.14 -28.45
C ALA A 81 21.50 68.04 -28.70
N LEU A 82 20.73 67.64 -27.67
CA LEU A 82 19.56 66.79 -27.83
C LEU A 82 18.44 67.53 -28.56
N SER A 83 17.52 66.79 -29.20
CA SER A 83 16.38 67.38 -29.92
C SER A 83 15.04 66.85 -29.41
N PRO A 84 14.25 67.62 -28.65
CA PRO A 84 14.55 68.96 -28.14
C PRO A 84 15.68 68.94 -27.09
N ALA A 85 16.30 70.11 -26.89
CA ALA A 85 17.36 70.28 -25.91
C ALA A 85 16.91 69.81 -24.52
N CYS A 86 17.85 69.28 -23.73
CA CYS A 86 17.59 68.95 -22.33
C CYS A 86 17.01 70.18 -21.61
N ALA A 87 16.18 70.00 -20.59
CA ALA A 87 15.62 71.04 -19.74
C ALA A 87 15.92 70.75 -18.26
N ALA A 88 15.88 71.78 -17.39
CA ALA A 88 16.11 71.60 -15.96
C ALA A 88 15.14 70.56 -15.39
N SER A 89 15.65 69.63 -14.57
CA SER A 89 14.94 68.45 -14.03
C SER A 89 14.63 67.33 -15.05
N ASP A 90 15.15 67.38 -16.28
CA ASP A 90 15.09 66.23 -17.19
C ASP A 90 15.86 65.05 -16.60
N ASN A 91 15.28 63.85 -16.70
CA ASN A 91 15.97 62.61 -16.38
C ASN A 91 16.78 62.16 -17.60
N LEU A 92 18.09 62.10 -17.39
CA LEU A 92 19.10 61.84 -18.40
C LEU A 92 19.70 60.47 -18.14
N THR A 93 19.93 59.70 -19.20
CA THR A 93 20.55 58.38 -19.13
C THR A 93 21.82 58.36 -19.95
N VAL A 94 22.92 57.94 -19.32
CA VAL A 94 24.22 57.75 -19.94
C VAL A 94 24.57 56.27 -19.96
N GLN A 95 25.07 55.79 -21.09
CA GLN A 95 25.61 54.43 -21.22
C GLN A 95 26.63 54.33 -22.35
N VAL A 96 27.47 53.30 -22.34
CA VAL A 96 28.36 52.99 -23.47
C VAL A 96 27.56 52.33 -24.59
N LEU A 97 27.72 52.84 -25.81
CA LEU A 97 27.10 52.34 -27.02
C LEU A 97 27.82 51.07 -27.50
N ASN A 98 27.08 49.97 -27.64
CA ASN A 98 27.62 48.72 -28.19
C ASN A 98 27.65 48.73 -29.72
N ASN A 99 28.80 49.03 -30.30
CA ASN A 99 29.04 48.98 -31.75
C ASN A 99 29.62 47.63 -32.21
N GLY A 100 29.18 46.52 -31.60
CA GLY A 100 29.65 45.16 -31.90
C GLY A 100 30.89 44.72 -31.12
N SER A 101 31.39 45.56 -30.21
CA SER A 101 32.50 45.25 -29.30
C SER A 101 32.07 44.32 -28.16
N ASN A 102 30.77 44.29 -27.84
CA ASN A 102 30.17 43.58 -26.69
C ASN A 102 30.69 44.03 -25.32
N TYR A 103 31.42 45.15 -25.25
CA TYR A 103 31.70 45.84 -24.00
C TYR A 103 30.60 46.87 -23.72
N LEU A 104 30.04 46.82 -22.51
CA LEU A 104 28.92 47.63 -22.05
C LEU A 104 29.29 48.32 -20.74
N ALA A 105 28.77 49.52 -20.52
CA ALA A 105 28.82 50.22 -19.24
C ALA A 105 27.55 51.05 -19.08
N GLY A 106 26.99 51.10 -17.87
CA GLY A 106 25.68 51.70 -17.62
C GLY A 106 24.50 50.79 -18.03
N PRO A 107 23.25 51.32 -18.08
CA PRO A 107 22.89 52.73 -17.95
C PRO A 107 22.98 53.28 -16.53
N VAL A 108 23.43 54.53 -16.43
CA VAL A 108 23.31 55.36 -15.23
C VAL A 108 22.39 56.53 -15.51
N ALA A 109 21.59 56.90 -14.52
CA ALA A 109 20.64 58.01 -14.62
C ALA A 109 21.07 59.18 -13.74
N LEU A 110 20.80 60.39 -14.20
CA LEU A 110 20.97 61.63 -13.45
C LEU A 110 19.87 62.64 -13.81
N LEU A 111 19.60 63.57 -12.90
CA LEU A 111 18.73 64.71 -13.19
C LEU A 111 19.56 65.90 -13.63
N ARG A 112 19.11 66.59 -14.69
CA ARG A 112 19.73 67.86 -15.09
C ARG A 112 19.49 68.92 -14.01
N GLY A 113 20.56 69.44 -13.44
CA GLY A 113 20.58 70.56 -12.49
C GLY A 113 20.34 71.93 -13.14
N THR A 114 20.84 72.97 -12.46
CA THR A 114 20.68 74.39 -12.87
C THR A 114 22.01 75.13 -13.03
N GLU A 115 23.11 74.51 -12.63
CA GLU A 115 24.47 75.01 -12.78
C GLU A 115 25.05 74.34 -14.02
N GLY A 116 25.66 75.06 -14.98
CA GLY A 116 25.96 74.61 -16.35
C GLY A 116 26.73 73.28 -16.58
N VAL A 117 27.01 72.50 -15.55
CA VAL A 117 27.60 71.17 -15.62
C VAL A 117 27.05 70.24 -14.53
N ASP A 118 26.76 68.99 -14.87
CA ASP A 118 26.47 67.92 -13.90
C ASP A 118 27.41 66.72 -14.06
N ALA A 119 27.72 66.04 -12.96
CA ALA A 119 28.49 64.81 -12.95
C ALA A 119 27.55 63.59 -12.95
N ALA A 120 27.67 62.75 -13.98
CA ALA A 120 27.03 61.45 -14.04
C ALA A 120 27.72 60.45 -13.09
N PRO A 121 26.98 59.47 -12.54
CA PRO A 121 27.59 58.39 -11.77
C PRO A 121 28.66 57.63 -12.59
N ASN A 122 29.72 57.18 -11.92
CA ASN A 122 30.73 56.34 -12.56
C ASN A 122 30.12 55.05 -13.10
N MET A 123 30.57 54.62 -14.27
CA MET A 123 30.20 53.33 -14.87
C MET A 123 31.41 52.40 -14.88
N GLU A 124 31.18 51.09 -14.89
CA GLU A 124 32.22 50.08 -15.05
C GLU A 124 32.03 49.36 -16.40
N LEU A 125 33.09 49.27 -17.20
CA LEU A 125 33.06 48.58 -18.47
C LEU A 125 33.06 47.05 -18.26
N THR A 126 32.12 46.33 -18.88
CA THR A 126 31.95 44.87 -18.72
C THR A 126 31.73 44.20 -20.07
N TYR A 127 32.32 43.00 -20.25
CA TYR A 127 32.16 42.22 -21.49
C TYR A 127 30.91 41.32 -21.43
N ASN A 128 30.08 41.32 -22.48
CA ASN A 128 28.74 40.70 -22.48
C ASN A 128 28.46 39.74 -23.65
N ALA A 129 29.47 39.15 -24.30
CA ALA A 129 29.21 38.09 -25.30
C ALA A 129 29.23 36.68 -24.68
N SER A 130 28.03 36.11 -24.49
CA SER A 130 27.86 34.77 -23.91
C SER A 130 28.06 33.64 -24.92
N PRO A 131 28.67 32.50 -24.53
CA PRO A 131 28.93 31.36 -25.42
C PRO A 131 27.62 30.66 -25.82
N SER A 132 27.58 29.88 -26.91
CA SER A 132 26.43 29.02 -27.21
C SER A 132 26.62 27.64 -26.57
N VAL A 133 25.55 27.12 -25.96
CA VAL A 133 25.51 25.80 -25.30
C VAL A 133 24.35 24.99 -25.87
N VAL A 134 24.65 23.85 -26.49
CA VAL A 134 23.63 22.91 -27.02
C VAL A 134 23.82 21.55 -26.37
N ILE A 135 22.75 21.03 -25.75
CA ILE A 135 22.77 19.68 -25.14
C ILE A 135 22.38 18.67 -26.23
N ASN A 136 23.30 17.80 -26.60
CA ASN A 136 23.10 16.77 -27.62
C ASN A 136 22.56 15.46 -27.02
N ALA A 137 22.95 15.15 -25.79
CA ALA A 137 22.45 14.01 -25.03
C ALA A 137 22.42 14.34 -23.52
N PRO A 138 21.42 13.86 -22.76
CA PRO A 138 20.27 13.10 -23.22
C PRO A 138 19.27 14.00 -24.00
N GLY A 139 18.33 13.38 -24.72
CA GLY A 139 17.30 14.12 -25.44
C GLY A 139 16.32 14.83 -24.50
N ASN A 140 15.69 15.92 -24.94
CA ASN A 140 14.67 16.58 -24.13
C ASN A 140 13.47 15.65 -23.89
N ALA A 141 13.02 15.58 -22.63
CA ALA A 141 11.97 14.69 -22.12
C ALA A 141 12.27 13.19 -22.24
N SER A 142 13.53 12.77 -22.36
CA SER A 142 13.89 11.36 -22.35
C SER A 142 13.70 10.71 -20.97
N VAL A 143 13.28 9.45 -20.95
CA VAL A 143 13.32 8.59 -19.76
C VAL A 143 14.72 7.99 -19.63
N ILE A 144 15.33 8.12 -18.45
CA ILE A 144 16.69 7.72 -18.16
C ILE A 144 16.71 6.62 -17.10
N GLN A 145 17.44 5.55 -17.39
CA GLN A 145 17.68 4.41 -16.51
C GLN A 145 19.18 4.08 -16.50
N ASN A 146 19.68 3.62 -15.36
CA ASN A 146 21.07 3.25 -15.14
C ASN A 146 22.07 4.37 -15.51
N LEU A 147 23.15 4.03 -16.22
CA LEU A 147 24.19 4.96 -16.62
C LEU A 147 23.79 5.73 -17.88
N SER A 148 23.81 7.06 -17.82
CA SER A 148 23.52 7.96 -18.94
C SER A 148 24.66 8.95 -19.18
N VAL A 149 24.74 9.46 -20.40
CA VAL A 149 25.72 10.44 -20.85
C VAL A 149 25.11 11.85 -20.84
N VAL A 150 25.91 12.83 -20.44
CA VAL A 150 25.69 14.26 -20.69
C VAL A 150 26.68 14.69 -21.74
N ASN A 151 26.20 14.96 -22.94
CA ASN A 151 27.00 15.48 -24.04
C ASN A 151 26.45 16.86 -24.44
N ALA A 152 27.30 17.88 -24.43
CA ALA A 152 26.93 19.21 -24.88
C ALA A 152 28.05 19.86 -25.71
N THR A 153 27.67 20.49 -26.81
CA THR A 153 28.57 21.27 -27.65
C THR A 153 28.59 22.73 -27.19
N ILE A 154 29.81 23.26 -27.02
CA ILE A 154 30.03 24.64 -26.58
C ILE A 154 30.86 25.36 -27.65
N THR A 155 30.30 26.37 -28.31
CA THR A 155 31.02 27.08 -29.37
C THR A 155 31.84 28.24 -28.79
N ASN A 156 33.15 28.25 -29.05
CA ASN A 156 34.00 29.41 -28.80
C ASN A 156 33.56 30.60 -29.66
N LEU A 157 33.73 31.80 -29.12
CA LEU A 157 33.46 33.04 -29.81
C LEU A 157 34.77 33.72 -30.19
N THR A 158 34.77 34.49 -31.28
CA THR A 158 35.95 35.20 -31.75
C THR A 158 36.43 36.18 -30.69
N GLY A 159 37.64 35.98 -30.16
CA GLY A 159 38.29 36.88 -29.21
C GLY A 159 38.55 36.32 -27.80
N PHE A 160 37.99 35.16 -27.42
CA PHE A 160 38.20 34.54 -26.10
C PHE A 160 37.82 33.05 -26.10
N PHE A 161 38.23 32.36 -25.03
CA PHE A 161 37.98 30.94 -24.83
C PHE A 161 36.92 30.71 -23.75
N VAL A 162 36.25 29.57 -23.81
CA VAL A 162 35.42 29.07 -22.71
C VAL A 162 36.35 28.61 -21.59
N ASP A 163 36.14 29.12 -20.37
CA ASP A 163 36.96 28.89 -19.18
C ASP A 163 36.48 27.67 -18.39
N LYS A 164 35.17 27.57 -18.15
CA LYS A 164 34.57 26.49 -17.37
C LYS A 164 33.19 26.11 -17.90
N ALA A 165 32.89 24.81 -17.91
CA ALA A 165 31.54 24.29 -18.12
C ALA A 165 31.14 23.36 -16.97
N ILE A 166 29.88 23.45 -16.55
CA ILE A 166 29.30 22.63 -15.49
C ILE A 166 27.92 22.13 -15.92
N TYR A 167 27.54 20.94 -15.47
CA TYR A 167 26.13 20.53 -15.50
C TYR A 167 25.58 20.36 -14.09
N PHE A 168 24.28 20.56 -13.99
CA PHE A 168 23.52 20.32 -12.77
C PHE A 168 22.18 19.69 -13.12
N ILE A 169 21.76 18.72 -12.30
CA ILE A 169 20.46 18.06 -12.40
C ILE A 169 19.71 18.32 -11.12
N GLY A 170 18.52 18.91 -11.19
CA GLY A 170 17.77 19.27 -10.00
C GLY A 170 16.27 19.34 -10.21
N ASN A 171 15.54 19.20 -9.10
CA ASN A 171 14.11 19.45 -8.98
C ASN A 171 13.83 20.20 -7.65
N SER A 172 12.56 20.35 -7.27
CA SER A 172 12.17 20.95 -5.98
C SER A 172 12.67 20.19 -4.74
N SER A 173 13.12 18.95 -4.91
CA SER A 173 13.45 18.01 -3.83
C SER A 173 14.96 17.78 -3.64
N GLY A 174 15.81 18.32 -4.52
CA GLY A 174 17.27 18.21 -4.40
C GLY A 174 18.02 18.59 -5.68
N ASN A 175 19.27 19.01 -5.50
CA ASN A 175 20.19 19.39 -6.58
C ASN A 175 21.43 18.49 -6.57
N TYR A 176 21.78 17.92 -7.72
CA TYR A 176 23.02 17.20 -7.94
C TYR A 176 23.89 17.99 -8.92
N SER A 177 25.07 18.43 -8.48
CA SER A 177 26.05 19.11 -9.33
C SER A 177 27.34 18.31 -9.37
N LYS A 178 27.93 18.16 -10.56
CA LYS A 178 29.28 17.62 -10.72
C LYS A 178 30.10 18.62 -11.52
N ASP A 179 31.12 19.18 -10.88
CA ASP A 179 32.12 20.01 -11.55
C ASP A 179 32.96 19.12 -12.48
N ALA A 180 33.17 19.58 -13.71
CA ALA A 180 34.21 19.02 -14.57
C ALA A 180 35.01 20.16 -15.21
N ALA A 181 36.31 19.94 -15.37
CA ALA A 181 37.19 20.84 -16.12
C ALA A 181 37.06 20.51 -17.62
N LEU A 182 37.01 21.53 -18.48
CA LEU A 182 37.00 21.36 -19.92
C LEU A 182 38.38 20.90 -20.40
N THR A 183 38.44 19.80 -21.15
CA THR A 183 39.67 19.33 -21.80
C THR A 183 39.68 19.63 -23.31
N SER A 184 38.52 19.91 -23.92
CA SER A 184 38.37 20.45 -25.28
C SER A 184 36.93 20.96 -25.49
N HIS A 185 36.64 21.58 -26.63
CA HIS A 185 35.43 22.33 -27.00
C HIS A 185 34.05 21.65 -26.79
N ASP A 186 34.01 20.38 -26.38
CA ASP A 186 32.79 19.63 -26.05
C ASP A 186 32.79 19.18 -24.59
N TYR A 187 31.63 19.28 -23.94
CA TYR A 187 31.39 18.73 -22.61
C TYR A 187 30.89 17.29 -22.73
N ASN A 188 31.60 16.35 -22.10
CA ASN A 188 31.17 14.95 -22.04
C ASN A 188 31.38 14.39 -20.62
N ASP A 189 30.31 13.93 -19.99
CA ASP A 189 30.35 13.25 -18.69
C ASP A 189 29.29 12.15 -18.62
N THR A 190 29.38 11.31 -17.59
CA THR A 190 28.39 10.27 -17.29
C THR A 190 27.83 10.44 -15.88
N PHE A 191 26.58 10.05 -15.71
CA PHE A 191 25.92 9.98 -14.41
C PHE A 191 25.03 8.74 -14.30
N ASN A 192 24.80 8.28 -13.08
CA ASN A 192 23.94 7.13 -12.79
C ASN A 192 22.59 7.61 -12.26
N SER A 193 21.49 7.16 -12.89
CA SER A 193 20.11 7.50 -12.51
C SER A 193 19.74 7.01 -11.12
N SER A 194 20.44 6.00 -10.57
CA SER A 194 20.20 5.47 -9.23
C SER A 194 20.44 6.49 -8.10
N LYS A 195 21.06 7.63 -8.42
CA LYS A 195 21.26 8.76 -7.49
C LYS A 195 20.02 9.65 -7.35
N PHE A 196 19.00 9.42 -8.17
CA PHE A 196 17.80 10.25 -8.23
C PHE A 196 16.59 9.39 -7.88
N ALA A 197 15.62 9.96 -7.16
CA ALA A 197 14.32 9.32 -7.01
C ALA A 197 13.56 9.37 -8.34
N ASP A 198 12.57 8.51 -8.50
CA ASP A 198 11.72 8.54 -9.68
C ASP A 198 10.97 9.87 -9.78
N GLY A 199 10.97 10.45 -10.97
CA GLY A 199 10.36 11.76 -11.17
C GLY A 199 10.96 12.56 -12.31
N THR A 200 10.43 13.77 -12.46
CA THR A 200 10.86 14.72 -13.49
C THR A 200 11.90 15.69 -12.92
N TYR A 201 12.99 15.87 -13.65
CA TYR A 201 14.11 16.73 -13.29
C TYR A 201 14.48 17.65 -14.45
N PHE A 202 15.12 18.78 -14.12
CA PHE A 202 15.75 19.64 -15.11
C PHE A 202 17.25 19.38 -15.12
N LEU A 203 17.78 19.12 -16.32
CA LEU A 203 19.22 19.05 -16.56
C LEU A 203 19.65 20.36 -17.21
N TYR A 204 20.65 20.98 -16.62
CA TYR A 204 21.19 22.24 -17.08
C TYR A 204 22.67 22.07 -17.42
N VAL A 205 23.11 22.73 -18.50
CA VAL A 205 24.53 22.88 -18.84
C VAL A 205 24.83 24.36 -18.92
N SER A 206 25.85 24.79 -18.20
CA SER A 206 26.27 26.18 -18.07
C SER A 206 27.73 26.32 -18.47
N ALA A 207 28.04 27.34 -19.27
CA ALA A 207 29.40 27.65 -19.70
C ALA A 207 29.74 29.12 -19.48
N ASN A 208 30.96 29.38 -19.01
CA ASN A 208 31.51 30.71 -18.77
C ASN A 208 32.71 30.96 -19.69
N THR A 209 32.89 32.20 -20.10
CA THR A 209 34.05 32.66 -20.87
C THR A 209 35.16 33.12 -19.93
N THR A 210 36.41 33.17 -20.43
CA THR A 210 37.53 33.77 -19.68
C THR A 210 37.33 35.26 -19.36
N LYS A 211 36.33 35.90 -19.98
CA LYS A 211 35.98 37.31 -19.83
C LYS A 211 34.70 37.54 -19.01
N GLY A 212 34.17 36.50 -18.35
CA GLY A 212 33.10 36.60 -17.36
C GLY A 212 31.66 36.44 -17.88
N ALA A 213 31.43 36.50 -19.19
CA ALA A 213 30.11 36.24 -19.76
C ALA A 213 29.70 34.75 -19.66
N ARG A 214 28.41 34.48 -19.43
CA ARG A 214 27.85 33.14 -19.15
C ARG A 214 26.61 32.84 -19.98
N ASN A 215 26.44 31.58 -20.38
CA ASN A 215 25.18 31.05 -20.90
C ASN A 215 24.78 29.76 -20.18
N THR A 216 23.48 29.46 -20.10
CA THR A 216 22.95 28.22 -19.52
C THR A 216 21.77 27.72 -20.32
N THR A 217 21.86 26.47 -20.76
CA THR A 217 20.79 25.76 -21.48
C THR A 217 20.19 24.71 -20.56
N ARG A 218 18.88 24.45 -20.69
CA ARG A 218 18.18 23.42 -19.91
C ARG A 218 17.35 22.50 -20.79
N ILE A 219 17.24 21.24 -20.37
CA ILE A 219 16.28 20.25 -20.87
C ILE A 219 15.57 19.58 -19.70
N THR A 220 14.47 18.88 -20.00
CA THR A 220 13.75 18.05 -19.02
C THR A 220 14.18 16.59 -19.18
N VAL A 221 14.33 15.86 -18.09
CA VAL A 221 14.61 14.41 -18.08
C VAL A 221 13.72 13.73 -17.04
N GLN A 222 13.38 12.45 -17.27
CA GLN A 222 12.60 11.66 -16.32
C GLN A 222 13.44 10.48 -15.82
N PHE A 223 13.60 10.34 -14.51
CA PHE A 223 14.20 9.13 -13.92
C PHE A 223 13.11 8.13 -13.58
N ASN A 224 13.33 6.89 -14.03
CA ASN A 224 12.48 5.75 -13.69
C ASN A 224 13.38 4.55 -13.36
N ASN A 225 13.72 4.43 -12.08
CA ASN A 225 14.56 3.38 -11.54
C ASN A 225 13.75 2.16 -11.07
N THR A 226 12.42 2.15 -11.21
CA THR A 226 11.64 0.92 -10.97
C THR A 226 12.06 -0.15 -11.97
N VAL A 227 12.61 -1.24 -11.44
CA VAL A 227 12.84 -2.46 -12.22
C VAL A 227 11.48 -3.12 -12.41
N PRO A 228 11.03 -3.36 -13.65
CA PRO A 228 9.81 -4.11 -13.89
C PRO A 228 9.93 -5.48 -13.21
N MET A 229 9.01 -5.77 -12.30
CA MET A 229 8.95 -7.02 -11.54
C MET A 229 7.51 -7.57 -11.54
N PRO A 230 7.33 -8.89 -11.41
CA PRO A 230 6.04 -9.45 -11.02
C PRO A 230 5.68 -9.04 -9.58
N ASP A 231 4.40 -9.16 -9.26
CA ASP A 231 3.88 -8.96 -7.90
C ASP A 231 2.68 -9.88 -7.71
N LEU A 232 2.94 -11.07 -7.21
CA LEU A 232 1.98 -12.11 -6.92
C LEU A 232 1.22 -11.73 -5.64
N ARG A 233 -0.07 -11.97 -5.66
CA ARG A 233 -0.94 -11.54 -4.58
C ARG A 233 -2.10 -12.47 -4.39
N ILE A 234 -2.38 -12.75 -3.13
CA ILE A 234 -3.57 -13.46 -2.69
C ILE A 234 -4.15 -12.80 -1.44
N GLN A 235 -5.48 -12.79 -1.34
CA GLN A 235 -6.21 -12.32 -0.18
C GLN A 235 -7.19 -13.39 0.32
N SER A 236 -7.67 -13.27 1.56
CA SER A 236 -8.70 -14.18 2.10
C SER A 236 -9.97 -14.19 1.25
N THR A 237 -10.33 -13.05 0.63
CA THR A 237 -11.47 -12.94 -0.29
C THR A 237 -11.29 -13.70 -1.60
N ASP A 238 -10.04 -14.01 -1.97
CA ASP A 238 -9.73 -14.82 -3.16
C ASP A 238 -9.87 -16.33 -2.88
N ILE A 239 -10.05 -16.73 -1.62
CA ILE A 239 -10.20 -18.13 -1.19
C ILE A 239 -11.67 -18.40 -0.88
N VAL A 240 -12.34 -19.14 -1.78
CA VAL A 240 -13.76 -19.46 -1.68
C VAL A 240 -13.95 -20.97 -1.51
N VAL A 241 -14.64 -21.37 -0.45
CA VAL A 241 -14.99 -22.78 -0.22
C VAL A 241 -16.40 -23.10 -0.70
N SER A 242 -16.60 -24.30 -1.22
CA SER A 242 -17.92 -24.76 -1.73
C SER A 242 -18.99 -24.86 -0.65
N ASN A 243 -18.59 -25.07 0.62
CA ASN A 243 -19.46 -25.09 1.78
C ASN A 243 -18.70 -24.54 2.99
N ALA A 244 -19.17 -23.44 3.58
CA ALA A 244 -18.55 -22.81 4.73
C ALA A 244 -18.87 -23.50 6.07
N THR A 245 -19.90 -24.35 6.10
CA THR A 245 -20.30 -25.16 7.27
C THR A 245 -20.47 -26.63 6.87
N PRO A 246 -19.39 -27.31 6.44
CA PRO A 246 -19.44 -28.71 6.07
C PRO A 246 -19.64 -29.60 7.30
N LEU A 247 -20.12 -30.82 7.07
CA LEU A 247 -20.05 -31.88 8.08
C LEU A 247 -18.65 -32.51 8.05
N GLU A 248 -18.21 -33.06 9.18
CA GLU A 248 -16.94 -33.78 9.28
C GLU A 248 -16.88 -34.91 8.23
N GLY A 249 -15.77 -34.99 7.52
CA GLY A 249 -15.54 -35.98 6.46
C GLY A 249 -16.22 -35.63 5.13
N GLN A 250 -16.89 -34.47 5.00
CA GLN A 250 -17.35 -34.02 3.69
C GLN A 250 -16.19 -33.44 2.88
N ASN A 251 -16.23 -33.72 1.57
CA ASN A 251 -15.33 -33.07 0.61
C ASN A 251 -15.76 -31.61 0.40
N VAL A 252 -14.82 -30.71 0.63
CA VAL A 252 -14.97 -29.27 0.40
C VAL A 252 -14.01 -28.88 -0.71
N THR A 253 -14.52 -28.23 -1.76
CA THR A 253 -13.67 -27.67 -2.82
C THR A 253 -13.27 -26.26 -2.43
N ILE A 254 -11.97 -26.03 -2.33
CA ILE A 254 -11.35 -24.73 -2.12
C ILE A 254 -11.01 -24.18 -3.50
N ASN A 255 -11.65 -23.08 -3.89
CA ASN A 255 -11.35 -22.33 -5.11
C ASN A 255 -10.51 -21.12 -4.74
N VAL A 256 -9.41 -20.89 -5.45
CA VAL A 256 -8.48 -19.79 -5.20
C VAL A 256 -8.27 -19.00 -6.47
N THR A 257 -8.26 -17.68 -6.34
CA THR A 257 -7.79 -16.75 -7.38
C THR A 257 -6.44 -16.16 -6.98
N VAL A 258 -5.39 -16.43 -7.77
CA VAL A 258 -4.06 -15.82 -7.54
C VAL A 258 -3.84 -14.74 -8.59
N HIS A 259 -3.45 -13.54 -8.16
CA HIS A 259 -3.24 -12.38 -9.03
C HIS A 259 -1.75 -12.11 -9.23
N ASN A 260 -1.38 -11.59 -10.40
CA ASN A 260 -0.12 -10.90 -10.62
C ASN A 260 -0.44 -9.43 -10.90
N ILE A 261 -0.28 -8.57 -9.90
CA ILE A 261 -0.53 -7.12 -10.00
C ILE A 261 0.71 -6.35 -10.48
N GLY A 262 1.81 -7.06 -10.77
CA GLY A 262 3.05 -6.50 -11.27
C GLY A 262 3.03 -6.21 -12.76
N THR A 263 4.19 -5.82 -13.29
CA THR A 263 4.35 -5.39 -14.70
C THR A 263 5.08 -6.41 -15.57
N VAL A 264 5.48 -7.55 -14.98
CA VAL A 264 6.19 -8.64 -15.65
C VAL A 264 5.44 -9.95 -15.44
N ASP A 265 5.42 -10.80 -16.46
CA ASP A 265 4.83 -12.13 -16.41
C ASP A 265 5.56 -13.03 -15.39
N ALA A 266 4.80 -13.71 -14.53
CA ALA A 266 5.32 -14.70 -13.60
C ALA A 266 5.11 -16.10 -14.18
N ASN A 267 6.17 -16.90 -14.28
CA ASN A 267 6.13 -18.25 -14.87
C ASN A 267 6.50 -19.29 -13.82
N SER A 268 5.87 -20.47 -13.90
CA SER A 268 6.08 -21.59 -12.97
C SER A 268 5.86 -21.22 -11.51
N VAL A 269 4.89 -20.33 -11.24
CA VAL A 269 4.50 -19.92 -9.89
C VAL A 269 4.04 -21.16 -9.13
N GLY A 270 4.66 -21.47 -7.99
CA GLY A 270 4.23 -22.57 -7.11
C GLY A 270 3.07 -22.15 -6.21
N ILE A 271 2.07 -23.02 -6.03
CA ILE A 271 0.94 -22.79 -5.14
C ILE A 271 0.75 -24.01 -4.24
N GLN A 272 0.62 -23.77 -2.93
CA GLN A 272 0.44 -24.79 -1.91
C GLN A 272 -0.73 -24.45 -0.99
N PHE A 273 -1.46 -25.48 -0.57
CA PHE A 273 -2.60 -25.38 0.34
C PHE A 273 -2.25 -26.09 1.65
N PHE A 274 -2.59 -25.51 2.79
CA PHE A 274 -2.28 -26.07 4.11
C PHE A 274 -3.49 -26.02 5.04
N GLN A 275 -3.58 -27.03 5.90
CA GLN A 275 -4.52 -27.10 7.01
C GLN A 275 -3.89 -26.50 8.26
N GLY A 276 -4.47 -25.42 8.78
CA GLY A 276 -3.88 -24.62 9.85
C GLY A 276 -2.67 -23.83 9.37
N ASN A 277 -1.93 -23.25 10.32
CA ASN A 277 -0.72 -22.49 10.00
C ASN A 277 0.25 -23.37 9.19
N TYR A 278 0.74 -22.87 8.06
CA TYR A 278 1.66 -23.59 7.18
C TYR A 278 2.92 -24.10 7.87
N SER A 279 3.33 -23.52 9.00
CA SER A 279 4.44 -23.99 9.84
C SER A 279 4.21 -25.37 10.44
N LEU A 280 2.95 -25.82 10.53
CA LEU A 280 2.57 -27.17 10.98
C LEU A 280 2.77 -28.24 9.89
N ASN A 281 3.01 -27.81 8.64
CA ASN A 281 3.30 -28.66 7.49
C ASN A 281 2.23 -29.74 7.20
N ILE A 282 0.96 -29.43 7.47
CA ILE A 282 -0.18 -30.29 7.13
C ILE A 282 -0.70 -29.85 5.76
N GLN A 283 -0.05 -30.32 4.69
CA GLN A 283 -0.40 -29.93 3.33
C GLN A 283 -1.72 -30.58 2.84
N ILE A 284 -2.54 -29.81 2.15
CA ILE A 284 -3.77 -30.26 1.50
C ILE A 284 -3.49 -30.49 0.02
N GLY A 285 -3.53 -31.74 -0.42
CA GLY A 285 -3.24 -32.10 -1.81
C GLY A 285 -1.76 -31.91 -2.19
N ALA A 286 -1.50 -31.88 -3.50
CA ALA A 286 -0.16 -31.72 -4.06
C ALA A 286 0.14 -30.25 -4.41
N ASN A 287 1.43 -29.92 -4.60
CA ASN A 287 1.83 -28.62 -5.14
C ASN A 287 1.21 -28.41 -6.52
N GLN A 288 0.68 -27.22 -6.75
CA GLN A 288 0.19 -26.80 -8.06
C GLN A 288 1.15 -25.76 -8.65
N THR A 289 1.16 -25.63 -9.97
CA THR A 289 1.94 -24.60 -10.66
C THR A 289 1.11 -23.90 -11.72
N ALA A 290 1.37 -22.60 -11.92
CA ALA A 290 0.68 -21.79 -12.91
C ALA A 290 1.61 -20.73 -13.53
N ASN A 291 1.24 -20.26 -14.72
CA ASN A 291 1.82 -19.05 -15.32
C ASN A 291 0.78 -17.94 -15.24
N ILE A 292 1.19 -16.75 -14.80
CA ILE A 292 0.31 -15.61 -14.57
C ILE A 292 0.92 -14.39 -15.25
N ALA A 293 0.29 -13.97 -16.36
CA ALA A 293 0.71 -12.78 -17.09
C ALA A 293 0.59 -11.51 -16.22
N ALA A 294 1.37 -10.49 -16.53
CA ALA A 294 1.32 -9.19 -15.87
C ALA A 294 -0.10 -8.61 -15.86
N GLY A 295 -0.58 -8.16 -14.71
CA GLY A 295 -1.93 -7.62 -14.53
C GLY A 295 -3.08 -8.64 -14.63
N SER A 296 -2.79 -9.93 -14.71
CA SER A 296 -3.78 -11.01 -14.83
C SER A 296 -3.91 -11.83 -13.54
N ASN A 297 -4.84 -12.78 -13.54
CA ASN A 297 -5.00 -13.77 -12.48
C ASN A 297 -5.19 -15.18 -13.06
N VAL A 298 -5.10 -16.18 -12.18
CA VAL A 298 -5.38 -17.58 -12.46
C VAL A 298 -6.27 -18.17 -11.36
N ASN A 299 -7.20 -19.03 -11.77
CA ASN A 299 -8.08 -19.76 -10.86
C ASN A 299 -7.59 -21.20 -10.70
N LEU A 300 -7.50 -21.65 -9.45
CA LEU A 300 -7.06 -22.99 -9.07
C LEU A 300 -8.08 -23.57 -8.09
N SER A 301 -8.08 -24.90 -7.96
CA SER A 301 -8.94 -25.57 -7.00
C SER A 301 -8.26 -26.75 -6.33
N GLN A 302 -8.59 -26.99 -5.07
CA GLN A 302 -8.11 -28.14 -4.31
C GLN A 302 -9.25 -28.70 -3.45
N THR A 303 -9.36 -30.02 -3.38
CA THR A 303 -10.31 -30.69 -2.48
C THR A 303 -9.67 -30.89 -1.10
N TRP A 304 -10.41 -30.55 -0.06
CA TRP A 304 -10.07 -30.75 1.36
C TRP A 304 -11.16 -31.60 2.04
N LEU A 305 -10.74 -32.49 2.93
CA LEU A 305 -11.63 -33.31 3.74
C LEU A 305 -11.88 -32.59 5.08
N ALA A 306 -13.13 -32.17 5.31
CA ALA A 306 -13.46 -31.33 6.46
C ALA A 306 -13.21 -32.03 7.81
N VAL A 307 -12.49 -31.37 8.72
CA VAL A 307 -12.23 -31.85 10.09
C VAL A 307 -12.98 -31.01 11.13
N LEU A 308 -13.26 -31.60 12.30
CA LEU A 308 -14.01 -30.92 13.37
C LEU A 308 -13.36 -29.62 13.84
N GLY A 309 -14.20 -28.65 14.20
CA GLY A 309 -13.77 -27.36 14.74
C GLY A 309 -13.47 -26.31 13.69
N ALA A 310 -12.86 -25.21 14.14
CA ALA A 310 -12.41 -24.14 13.27
C ALA A 310 -11.05 -24.50 12.68
N THR A 311 -10.96 -24.48 11.35
CA THR A 311 -9.75 -24.79 10.60
C THR A 311 -9.43 -23.66 9.64
N ASP A 312 -8.24 -23.08 9.75
CA ASP A 312 -7.75 -22.12 8.77
C ASP A 312 -7.19 -22.86 7.56
N ILE A 313 -7.71 -22.55 6.38
CA ILE A 313 -7.18 -23.05 5.11
C ILE A 313 -6.21 -21.99 4.60
N TYR A 314 -4.91 -22.25 4.75
CA TYR A 314 -3.85 -21.37 4.24
C TYR A 314 -3.54 -21.69 2.79
N VAL A 315 -3.29 -20.65 2.01
CA VAL A 315 -2.79 -20.76 0.64
C VAL A 315 -1.53 -19.93 0.55
N ILE A 316 -0.46 -20.55 0.07
CA ILE A 316 0.83 -19.93 -0.17
C ILE A 316 1.10 -19.93 -1.67
N VAL A 317 1.51 -18.78 -2.17
CA VAL A 317 1.93 -18.52 -3.53
C VAL A 317 3.45 -18.30 -3.50
N ASP A 318 4.14 -18.80 -4.51
CA ASP A 318 5.59 -18.79 -4.66
C ASP A 318 6.38 -19.14 -3.36
N PRO A 319 6.20 -20.34 -2.80
CA PRO A 319 7.01 -20.79 -1.67
C PRO A 319 8.49 -20.96 -2.07
N PRO A 320 9.45 -20.79 -1.14
CA PRO A 320 9.26 -20.65 0.30
C PRO A 320 9.18 -19.19 0.78
N ILE A 321 8.19 -18.89 1.64
CA ILE A 321 7.96 -17.54 2.21
C ILE A 321 9.19 -17.00 2.98
N ALA A 322 9.96 -17.88 3.63
CA ALA A 322 11.10 -17.46 4.47
C ALA A 322 12.25 -16.79 3.69
N SER A 323 12.37 -17.05 2.38
CA SER A 323 13.38 -16.45 1.51
C SER A 323 12.81 -15.49 0.46
N GLY A 324 11.53 -15.13 0.56
CA GLY A 324 10.85 -14.35 -0.49
C GLY A 324 10.67 -15.14 -1.78
N GLY A 325 10.31 -16.41 -1.67
CA GLY A 325 9.92 -17.23 -2.82
C GLY A 325 11.05 -17.63 -3.76
N SER A 326 10.65 -18.09 -4.95
CA SER A 326 11.53 -18.51 -6.04
C SER A 326 11.58 -17.51 -7.19
N ILE A 327 10.61 -16.60 -7.25
CA ILE A 327 10.46 -15.51 -8.20
C ILE A 327 10.69 -14.22 -7.42
N ALA A 328 11.57 -13.35 -7.90
CA ALA A 328 11.79 -12.05 -7.24
C ALA A 328 10.66 -11.08 -7.59
N GLU A 329 10.05 -10.48 -6.58
CA GLU A 329 8.83 -9.68 -6.70
C GLU A 329 9.01 -8.25 -6.17
N SER A 330 8.10 -7.34 -6.51
CA SER A 330 8.12 -6.00 -5.90
C SER A 330 7.70 -6.01 -4.43
N ILE A 331 6.84 -6.96 -4.02
CA ILE A 331 6.40 -7.14 -2.65
C ILE A 331 6.35 -8.65 -2.38
N GLU A 332 7.08 -9.10 -1.35
CA GLU A 332 7.21 -10.53 -1.00
C GLU A 332 6.25 -10.97 0.12
N THR A 333 5.52 -10.02 0.72
CA THR A 333 4.74 -10.22 1.96
C THR A 333 3.26 -10.46 1.73
N ASN A 334 2.79 -10.39 0.48
CA ASN A 334 1.40 -10.54 0.03
C ASN A 334 1.12 -11.88 -0.68
N ASN A 335 2.04 -12.83 -0.53
CA ASN A 335 2.01 -14.13 -1.20
C ASN A 335 1.31 -15.23 -0.39
N TYR A 336 0.64 -14.88 0.71
CA TYR A 336 -0.10 -15.86 1.51
C TYR A 336 -1.35 -15.24 2.12
N ALA A 337 -2.40 -16.04 2.20
CA ALA A 337 -3.65 -15.69 2.86
C ALA A 337 -4.30 -16.96 3.41
N TYR A 338 -5.33 -16.79 4.24
CA TYR A 338 -6.12 -17.91 4.73
C TYR A 338 -7.60 -17.57 4.79
N GLN A 339 -8.41 -18.63 4.80
CA GLN A 339 -9.84 -18.56 5.07
C GLN A 339 -10.22 -19.61 6.11
N THR A 340 -10.96 -19.19 7.14
CA THR A 340 -11.41 -20.10 8.20
C THR A 340 -12.69 -20.82 7.80
N VAL A 341 -12.68 -22.16 7.89
CA VAL A 341 -13.87 -23.01 7.75
C VAL A 341 -14.21 -23.61 9.10
N THR A 342 -15.48 -23.61 9.49
CA THR A 342 -15.92 -24.14 10.78
C THR A 342 -16.83 -25.34 10.57
N VAL A 343 -16.42 -26.48 11.13
CA VAL A 343 -17.20 -27.72 11.18
C VAL A 343 -17.75 -27.89 12.59
N SER A 344 -19.07 -27.99 12.74
CA SER A 344 -19.67 -28.18 14.05
C SER A 344 -19.29 -29.54 14.64
N PRO A 345 -18.91 -29.61 15.93
CA PRO A 345 -18.71 -30.88 16.61
C PRO A 345 -20.00 -31.64 16.89
N TYR A 346 -21.16 -31.00 16.71
CA TYR A 346 -22.47 -31.61 16.91
C TYR A 346 -23.19 -31.84 15.60
N GLN A 347 -23.85 -33.00 15.50
CA GLN A 347 -24.85 -33.28 14.49
C GLN A 347 -26.24 -33.10 15.10
N LYS A 348 -27.20 -32.70 14.26
CA LYS A 348 -28.59 -32.51 14.67
C LYS A 348 -29.51 -33.33 13.80
N ILE A 349 -30.46 -34.00 14.43
CA ILE A 349 -31.51 -34.76 13.75
C ILE A 349 -32.85 -34.20 14.21
N VAL A 350 -33.74 -33.98 13.25
CA VAL A 350 -35.10 -33.50 13.49
C VAL A 350 -36.09 -34.41 12.78
N GLY A 351 -37.31 -34.51 13.32
CA GLY A 351 -38.32 -35.33 12.67
C GLY A 351 -39.66 -35.32 13.37
N ASN A 352 -40.59 -36.01 12.72
CA ASN A 352 -41.90 -36.32 13.29
C ASN A 352 -41.89 -37.76 13.77
N ILE A 353 -42.65 -38.04 14.82
CA ILE A 353 -42.74 -39.38 15.39
C ILE A 353 -44.19 -39.83 15.38
N SER A 354 -44.40 -41.08 14.93
CA SER A 354 -45.70 -41.72 14.91
C SER A 354 -45.53 -43.21 15.17
N GLY A 355 -46.55 -43.84 15.76
CA GLY A 355 -46.52 -45.26 16.07
C GLY A 355 -47.87 -45.90 15.79
N ARG A 356 -47.83 -47.12 15.24
CA ARG A 356 -49.01 -47.94 15.00
C ARG A 356 -48.67 -49.42 15.23
N LEU A 357 -49.44 -50.06 16.10
CA LEU A 357 -49.44 -51.51 16.30
C LEU A 357 -50.81 -52.05 15.88
N ALA A 358 -50.83 -52.92 14.87
CA ALA A 358 -52.05 -53.56 14.42
C ALA A 358 -51.94 -55.09 14.62
N LEU A 359 -52.90 -55.66 15.34
CA LEU A 359 -53.09 -57.11 15.39
C LEU A 359 -54.00 -57.52 14.24
N GLN A 360 -53.55 -58.45 13.42
CA GLN A 360 -54.34 -59.00 12.32
C GLN A 360 -54.52 -60.51 12.48
N ASP A 361 -55.62 -61.04 11.97
CA ASP A 361 -55.78 -62.48 11.82
C ASP A 361 -54.99 -63.03 10.61
N ALA A 362 -55.04 -64.35 10.41
CA ALA A 362 -54.37 -65.01 9.29
C ALA A 362 -54.92 -64.63 7.91
N LEU A 363 -56.04 -63.91 7.84
CA LEU A 363 -56.67 -63.42 6.62
C LEU A 363 -56.40 -61.92 6.37
N GLY A 364 -55.65 -61.25 7.26
CA GLY A 364 -55.32 -59.82 7.18
C GLY A 364 -56.38 -58.89 7.77
N THR A 365 -57.41 -59.42 8.42
CA THR A 365 -58.44 -58.60 9.09
C THR A 365 -57.86 -57.98 10.35
N THR A 366 -57.98 -56.66 10.50
CA THR A 366 -57.47 -55.96 11.70
C THR A 366 -58.38 -56.19 12.90
N LEU A 367 -57.85 -56.84 13.93
CA LEU A 367 -58.52 -57.14 15.20
C LEU A 367 -58.32 -56.02 16.22
N VAL A 368 -57.08 -55.51 16.30
CA VAL A 368 -56.71 -54.38 17.17
C VAL A 368 -55.91 -53.40 16.33
N ASN A 369 -56.21 -52.12 16.45
CA ASN A 369 -55.43 -51.05 15.86
C ASN A 369 -55.10 -50.02 16.93
N TRP A 370 -53.92 -50.12 17.50
CA TRP A 370 -53.37 -49.09 18.36
C TRP A 370 -52.59 -48.11 17.49
N ALA A 371 -53.06 -46.87 17.42
CA ALA A 371 -52.34 -45.78 16.78
C ALA A 371 -52.12 -44.69 17.82
N VAL A 372 -50.88 -44.20 17.91
CA VAL A 372 -50.52 -43.17 18.89
C VAL A 372 -51.08 -41.85 18.39
N THR A 373 -51.96 -41.24 19.17
CA THR A 373 -52.63 -39.97 18.82
C THR A 373 -51.97 -38.75 19.45
N ASN A 374 -51.11 -38.95 20.46
CA ASN A 374 -50.34 -37.90 21.10
C ASN A 374 -48.99 -38.44 21.55
N THR A 375 -47.91 -37.90 20.99
CA THR A 375 -46.54 -38.35 21.25
C THR A 375 -45.81 -37.47 22.28
N ASN A 376 -46.49 -36.56 22.98
CA ASN A 376 -45.87 -35.59 23.90
C ASN A 376 -45.15 -36.17 25.13
N ARG A 377 -45.26 -37.48 25.38
CA ARG A 377 -44.53 -38.21 26.44
C ARG A 377 -43.52 -39.21 25.88
N SER A 378 -43.32 -39.19 24.57
CA SER A 378 -42.36 -40.02 23.86
C SER A 378 -40.96 -39.43 23.98
N ASN A 379 -39.95 -40.29 23.85
CA ASN A 379 -38.54 -39.89 23.84
C ASN A 379 -37.86 -40.44 22.59
N VAL A 380 -36.89 -39.69 22.08
CA VAL A 380 -35.97 -40.15 21.03
C VAL A 380 -34.59 -40.26 21.65
N PHE A 381 -33.89 -41.34 21.34
CA PHE A 381 -32.55 -41.63 21.83
C PHE A 381 -31.59 -41.79 20.65
N VAL A 382 -30.35 -41.38 20.86
CA VAL A 382 -29.25 -41.60 19.92
C VAL A 382 -28.08 -42.19 20.70
N ALA A 383 -27.55 -43.29 20.22
CA ALA A 383 -26.35 -43.94 20.73
C ALA A 383 -25.48 -44.37 19.54
N ASP A 384 -24.25 -44.79 19.82
CA ASP A 384 -23.46 -45.52 18.83
C ASP A 384 -24.25 -46.75 18.33
N SER A 385 -24.17 -47.08 17.05
CA SER A 385 -24.91 -48.23 16.48
C SER A 385 -24.50 -49.55 17.11
N ASP A 386 -23.26 -49.61 17.58
CA ASP A 386 -22.63 -50.84 18.06
C ASP A 386 -22.74 -50.96 19.59
N ALA A 387 -23.36 -49.97 20.25
CA ALA A 387 -23.60 -49.95 21.68
C ALA A 387 -24.74 -50.92 22.08
N SER A 388 -24.57 -51.60 23.21
CA SER A 388 -25.54 -52.57 23.72
C SER A 388 -26.35 -51.99 24.87
N ILE A 389 -27.28 -51.09 24.54
CA ILE A 389 -28.00 -50.29 25.54
C ILE A 389 -29.04 -51.10 26.34
N ASN A 390 -28.88 -51.13 27.66
CA ASN A 390 -29.91 -51.52 28.62
C ASN A 390 -30.68 -50.31 29.14
N PHE A 391 -31.86 -50.07 28.56
CA PHE A 391 -32.68 -48.90 28.88
C PHE A 391 -33.17 -48.83 30.35
N ASP A 392 -33.23 -49.96 31.05
CA ASP A 392 -33.64 -49.98 32.48
C ASP A 392 -32.49 -49.55 33.41
N SER A 393 -31.26 -49.58 32.92
CA SER A 393 -30.05 -49.26 33.68
C SER A 393 -29.54 -47.83 33.46
N LEU A 394 -30.18 -47.04 32.59
CA LEU A 394 -29.73 -45.69 32.26
C LEU A 394 -29.62 -44.77 33.48
N LYS A 395 -28.50 -44.06 33.58
CA LYS A 395 -28.19 -43.05 34.59
C LYS A 395 -27.88 -41.71 33.96
N PRO A 396 -28.13 -40.58 34.65
CA PRO A 396 -27.72 -39.27 34.15
C PRO A 396 -26.20 -39.15 34.15
N LEU A 397 -25.61 -38.63 33.07
CA LEU A 397 -24.17 -38.32 33.06
C LEU A 397 -23.86 -37.18 34.05
N GLY A 398 -22.74 -37.29 34.78
CA GLY A 398 -22.32 -36.36 35.82
C GLY A 398 -23.00 -36.60 37.17
N ARG A 399 -23.55 -37.80 37.39
CA ARG A 399 -24.30 -38.14 38.61
C ARG A 399 -23.95 -39.53 39.11
N TYR A 400 -23.63 -39.61 40.40
CA TYR A 400 -23.44 -40.89 41.07
C TYR A 400 -24.79 -41.64 41.19
N PRO A 401 -24.90 -42.90 40.74
CA PRO A 401 -26.18 -43.64 40.71
C PRO A 401 -26.87 -43.81 42.07
N GLY A 402 -26.08 -43.92 43.16
CA GLY A 402 -26.62 -44.23 44.48
C GLY A 402 -27.29 -43.05 45.20
N ASN A 403 -26.74 -41.83 45.08
CA ASN A 403 -27.18 -40.66 45.84
C ASN A 403 -27.45 -39.42 44.96
N GLY A 404 -27.19 -39.49 43.64
CA GLY A 404 -27.36 -38.39 42.70
C GLY A 404 -26.37 -37.24 42.88
N SER A 405 -25.30 -37.42 43.66
CA SER A 405 -24.26 -36.39 43.86
C SER A 405 -23.60 -36.06 42.53
N PHE A 406 -23.23 -34.79 42.37
CA PHE A 406 -22.60 -34.31 41.15
C PHE A 406 -21.17 -34.84 41.00
N VAL A 407 -20.84 -35.28 39.80
CA VAL A 407 -19.52 -35.76 39.42
C VAL A 407 -19.04 -34.93 38.23
N ALA A 408 -17.99 -34.13 38.45
CA ALA A 408 -17.62 -33.08 37.51
C ALA A 408 -16.75 -33.56 36.34
N ASN A 409 -16.01 -34.65 36.53
CA ASN A 409 -15.07 -35.19 35.57
C ASN A 409 -15.76 -35.96 34.42
N ASP A 410 -16.95 -36.52 34.62
CA ASP A 410 -17.65 -37.34 33.60
C ASP A 410 -17.73 -36.65 32.24
N PHE A 411 -18.03 -35.34 32.19
CA PHE A 411 -18.12 -34.61 30.92
C PHE A 411 -16.76 -34.42 30.24
N ALA A 412 -15.70 -34.22 31.02
CA ALA A 412 -14.35 -34.09 30.50
C ALA A 412 -13.76 -35.44 30.07
N GLU A 413 -14.14 -36.52 30.76
CA GLU A 413 -13.82 -37.90 30.37
C GLU A 413 -14.52 -38.26 29.05
N LEU A 414 -15.79 -37.92 28.92
CA LEU A 414 -16.52 -38.11 27.67
C LEU A 414 -15.93 -37.26 26.52
N ASP A 415 -15.42 -36.05 26.82
CA ASP A 415 -14.67 -35.25 25.84
C ASP A 415 -13.41 -35.97 25.35
N VAL A 416 -12.68 -36.65 26.24
CA VAL A 416 -11.50 -37.44 25.86
C VAL A 416 -11.92 -38.62 24.99
N LEU A 417 -12.95 -39.37 25.40
CA LEU A 417 -13.43 -40.55 24.68
C LEU A 417 -13.95 -40.23 23.27
N LEU A 418 -14.56 -39.06 23.08
CA LEU A 418 -15.06 -38.60 21.78
C LEU A 418 -14.07 -37.73 21.00
N ASN A 419 -12.83 -37.60 21.47
CA ASN A 419 -11.79 -36.76 20.87
C ASN A 419 -12.23 -35.29 20.66
N MET A 420 -12.88 -34.72 21.67
CA MET A 420 -13.43 -33.37 21.69
C MET A 420 -12.67 -32.42 22.62
N THR A 421 -11.67 -32.90 23.39
CA THR A 421 -10.94 -32.11 24.39
C THR A 421 -10.47 -30.74 23.89
N ASN A 422 -9.93 -30.67 22.66
CA ASN A 422 -9.37 -29.44 22.08
C ASN A 422 -10.36 -28.67 21.18
N VAL A 423 -11.65 -29.01 21.22
CA VAL A 423 -12.68 -28.36 20.42
C VAL A 423 -13.38 -27.29 21.26
N SER A 424 -13.60 -26.10 20.70
CA SER A 424 -14.18 -24.95 21.42
C SER A 424 -15.61 -25.16 21.94
N GLN A 425 -16.36 -26.07 21.33
CA GLN A 425 -17.70 -26.50 21.74
C GLN A 425 -17.68 -27.97 22.12
N ASN A 426 -16.80 -28.35 23.04
CA ASN A 426 -16.77 -29.70 23.59
C ASN A 426 -17.96 -29.94 24.55
N ILE A 427 -18.18 -31.17 24.99
CA ILE A 427 -19.29 -31.57 25.84
C ILE A 427 -19.22 -30.88 27.19
N ASN A 428 -18.04 -30.84 27.83
CA ASN A 428 -17.86 -30.19 29.12
C ASN A 428 -18.27 -28.71 29.04
N SER A 429 -17.72 -27.93 28.10
CA SER A 429 -18.10 -26.51 27.92
C SER A 429 -19.58 -26.31 27.56
N THR A 430 -20.19 -27.28 26.87
CA THR A 430 -21.59 -27.22 26.43
C THR A 430 -22.54 -27.48 27.59
N TYR A 431 -22.32 -28.55 28.36
CA TYR A 431 -23.22 -29.01 29.41
C TYR A 431 -22.89 -28.48 30.80
N MET A 432 -21.73 -27.83 30.98
CA MET A 432 -21.27 -27.33 32.28
C MET A 432 -21.10 -25.81 32.30
N VAL A 433 -21.26 -25.23 33.49
CA VAL A 433 -20.94 -23.83 33.77
C VAL A 433 -20.52 -23.70 35.24
N ASN A 434 -19.44 -22.98 35.52
CA ASN A 434 -18.92 -22.77 36.89
C ASN A 434 -18.73 -24.07 37.70
N GLY A 435 -18.29 -25.16 37.05
CA GLY A 435 -18.04 -26.44 37.70
C GLY A 435 -19.30 -27.21 38.12
N GLN A 436 -20.46 -26.92 37.52
CA GLN A 436 -21.73 -27.62 37.74
C GLN A 436 -22.46 -27.82 36.40
N SER A 437 -23.42 -28.76 36.36
CA SER A 437 -24.35 -28.91 35.22
C SER A 437 -25.05 -27.57 34.93
N ARG A 438 -25.08 -27.18 33.66
CA ARG A 438 -25.70 -25.93 33.19
C ARG A 438 -27.20 -25.89 33.45
N HIS A 439 -27.90 -26.98 33.11
CA HIS A 439 -29.31 -27.14 33.38
C HIS A 439 -29.64 -28.58 33.74
N LEU A 440 -30.69 -28.78 34.54
CA LEU A 440 -31.15 -30.10 34.98
C LEU A 440 -32.64 -30.27 34.66
N THR A 441 -33.00 -31.46 34.21
CA THR A 441 -34.39 -31.85 33.97
C THR A 441 -34.64 -33.29 34.42
N ALA A 442 -35.88 -33.74 34.30
CA ALA A 442 -36.25 -35.14 34.48
C ALA A 442 -36.81 -35.72 33.18
N PHE A 443 -36.45 -36.94 32.86
CA PHE A 443 -37.05 -37.73 31.78
C PHE A 443 -37.85 -38.88 32.37
N ILE A 444 -38.93 -39.28 31.71
CA ILE A 444 -39.65 -40.50 32.08
C ILE A 444 -39.36 -41.51 30.98
N ILE A 445 -38.61 -42.57 31.28
CA ILE A 445 -38.15 -43.61 30.34
C ILE A 445 -38.76 -44.94 30.77
N PHE A 446 -39.51 -45.60 29.88
CA PHE A 446 -40.30 -46.81 30.15
C PHE A 446 -41.12 -46.81 31.47
N GLY A 447 -41.66 -45.64 31.85
CA GLY A 447 -42.43 -45.44 33.07
C GLY A 447 -41.59 -45.02 34.30
N ASN A 448 -40.26 -45.15 34.23
CA ASN A 448 -39.34 -44.77 35.30
C ASN A 448 -38.95 -43.29 35.19
N THR A 449 -39.02 -42.55 36.30
CA THR A 449 -38.60 -41.14 36.33
C THR A 449 -37.12 -41.03 36.65
N LEU A 450 -36.34 -40.54 35.68
CA LEU A 450 -34.92 -40.27 35.81
C LEU A 450 -34.70 -38.76 36.00
N GLY A 451 -34.41 -38.34 37.24
CA GLY A 451 -34.17 -36.94 37.61
C GLY A 451 -32.72 -36.50 37.40
N ASN A 452 -32.45 -35.20 37.55
CA ASN A 452 -31.12 -34.60 37.49
C ASN A 452 -30.32 -34.87 36.20
N VAL A 453 -31.03 -35.02 35.08
CA VAL A 453 -30.41 -35.15 33.76
C VAL A 453 -29.91 -33.81 33.28
N SER A 454 -28.59 -33.73 33.05
CA SER A 454 -27.94 -32.56 32.46
C SER A 454 -28.43 -32.38 31.03
N TYR A 455 -28.88 -31.17 30.68
CA TYR A 455 -29.40 -30.88 29.35
C TYR A 455 -28.94 -29.55 28.78
N VAL A 456 -29.03 -29.44 27.46
CA VAL A 456 -28.91 -28.18 26.70
C VAL A 456 -30.05 -28.06 25.71
N ASN A 457 -30.32 -26.85 25.21
CA ASN A 457 -31.20 -26.69 24.07
C ASN A 457 -30.55 -27.38 22.85
N SER A 458 -31.32 -28.21 22.13
CA SER A 458 -30.82 -28.93 20.96
C SER A 458 -30.39 -27.97 19.84
N SER A 459 -30.91 -26.73 19.85
CA SER A 459 -30.53 -25.64 18.96
C SER A 459 -30.77 -24.28 19.59
N THR A 460 -30.88 -23.24 18.75
CA THR A 460 -31.30 -21.90 19.18
C THR A 460 -32.75 -21.87 19.65
N SER A 461 -33.57 -22.89 19.36
CA SER A 461 -34.93 -23.01 19.88
C SER A 461 -34.94 -23.58 21.30
N ALA A 462 -35.69 -22.95 22.21
CA ALA A 462 -35.91 -23.46 23.56
C ALA A 462 -36.99 -24.56 23.64
N ASN A 463 -37.63 -24.91 22.52
CA ASN A 463 -38.69 -25.93 22.49
C ASN A 463 -38.14 -27.36 22.55
N PHE A 464 -36.87 -27.55 22.22
CA PHE A 464 -36.23 -28.86 22.14
C PHE A 464 -34.96 -28.87 22.96
N ILE A 465 -34.81 -29.93 23.76
CA ILE A 465 -33.67 -30.12 24.64
C ILE A 465 -33.05 -31.49 24.41
N THR A 466 -31.73 -31.57 24.54
CA THR A 466 -30.99 -32.83 24.56
C THR A 466 -30.35 -33.02 25.91
N GLY A 467 -30.58 -34.20 26.52
CA GLY A 467 -29.90 -34.67 27.72
C GLY A 467 -28.87 -35.75 27.40
N ILE A 468 -27.95 -35.99 28.34
CA ILE A 468 -26.95 -37.07 28.24
C ILE A 468 -27.13 -38.07 29.38
N LEU A 469 -27.15 -39.34 29.00
CA LEU A 469 -27.23 -40.50 29.87
C LEU A 469 -26.08 -41.46 29.56
N TRP A 470 -25.84 -42.40 30.47
CA TRP A 470 -24.96 -43.55 30.26
C TRP A 470 -25.65 -44.81 30.76
N ASP A 471 -25.32 -45.96 30.18
CA ASP A 471 -25.78 -47.26 30.63
C ASP A 471 -24.85 -47.81 31.70
N SER A 472 -25.36 -48.06 32.91
CA SER A 472 -24.57 -48.59 34.02
C SER A 472 -24.64 -50.12 34.13
N SER A 473 -25.02 -50.83 33.07
CA SER A 473 -25.29 -52.28 33.13
C SER A 473 -24.03 -53.15 33.10
N ASP A 474 -22.94 -52.64 32.55
CA ASP A 474 -21.61 -53.25 32.44
C ASP A 474 -20.52 -52.56 33.28
N ASP A 475 -20.92 -51.55 34.06
CA ASP A 475 -20.09 -50.77 34.98
C ASP A 475 -19.61 -51.60 36.20
N ASN A 476 -18.32 -51.44 36.54
CA ASN A 476 -17.67 -52.12 37.67
C ASN A 476 -17.36 -51.21 38.86
N ASP A 477 -17.46 -49.89 38.74
CA ASP A 477 -17.01 -48.91 39.73
C ASP A 477 -18.07 -47.91 40.22
N VAL A 478 -19.28 -47.99 39.66
CA VAL A 478 -20.46 -47.20 40.05
C VAL A 478 -20.35 -45.73 39.59
N GLN A 479 -19.63 -45.47 38.50
CA GLN A 479 -19.51 -44.16 37.88
C GLN A 479 -19.26 -44.31 36.36
N PHE A 480 -19.58 -43.26 35.60
CA PHE A 480 -19.07 -43.17 34.23
C PHE A 480 -17.59 -42.82 34.25
N ASP A 481 -16.75 -43.59 33.57
CA ASP A 481 -15.34 -43.27 33.46
C ASP A 481 -14.72 -43.64 32.10
N ALA A 482 -13.48 -43.18 31.88
CA ALA A 482 -12.76 -43.46 30.64
C ALA A 482 -12.08 -44.84 30.60
N THR A 483 -12.05 -45.56 31.72
CA THR A 483 -11.41 -46.86 31.89
C THR A 483 -12.31 -47.97 31.37
N ASP A 484 -13.56 -47.98 31.83
CA ASP A 484 -14.56 -49.01 31.55
C ASP A 484 -15.43 -48.61 30.36
N LYS A 485 -15.51 -47.30 30.05
CA LYS A 485 -16.04 -46.74 28.80
C LYS A 485 -17.47 -47.20 28.54
N GLU A 486 -18.34 -46.93 29.50
CA GLU A 486 -19.75 -47.31 29.43
C GLU A 486 -20.45 -46.70 28.22
N ASP A 487 -21.51 -47.36 27.74
CA ASP A 487 -22.27 -46.90 26.60
C ASP A 487 -23.02 -45.58 26.89
N VAL A 488 -22.88 -44.60 25.98
CA VAL A 488 -23.45 -43.25 26.12
C VAL A 488 -24.69 -43.08 25.26
N VAL A 489 -25.74 -42.49 25.85
CA VAL A 489 -27.03 -42.27 25.19
C VAL A 489 -27.44 -40.81 25.31
N PHE A 490 -27.68 -40.18 24.16
CA PHE A 490 -28.29 -38.85 24.10
C PHE A 490 -29.82 -39.00 24.01
N ILE A 491 -30.56 -38.19 24.74
CA ILE A 491 -32.02 -38.27 24.83
C ILE A 491 -32.68 -36.92 24.55
N ALA A 492 -33.76 -36.92 23.77
CA ALA A 492 -34.59 -35.75 23.52
C ALA A 492 -36.06 -36.06 23.81
N LYS A 493 -36.75 -35.09 24.42
CA LYS A 493 -38.21 -35.16 24.59
C LYS A 493 -38.89 -34.83 23.28
N VAL A 494 -39.91 -35.60 22.97
CA VAL A 494 -40.83 -35.25 21.87
C VAL A 494 -41.71 -34.10 22.33
N ASN A 495 -41.71 -33.01 21.56
CA ASN A 495 -42.55 -31.84 21.73
C ASN A 495 -43.31 -31.60 20.40
N PRO A 496 -44.46 -32.27 20.21
CA PRO A 496 -45.11 -32.38 18.92
C PRO A 496 -45.47 -31.03 18.29
N GLN A 497 -45.26 -30.92 16.98
CA GLN A 497 -45.65 -29.77 16.17
C GLN A 497 -45.15 -28.42 16.73
N LYS A 498 -43.91 -28.39 17.20
CA LYS A 498 -43.27 -27.15 17.67
C LYS A 498 -42.27 -26.62 16.66
N GLN A 499 -42.14 -25.30 16.66
CA GLN A 499 -41.14 -24.60 15.87
C GLN A 499 -39.74 -24.85 16.48
N GLY A 500 -38.86 -25.48 15.71
CA GLY A 500 -37.43 -25.59 15.99
C GLY A 500 -36.59 -24.73 15.04
N GLN A 501 -35.28 -24.99 14.99
CA GLN A 501 -34.34 -24.26 14.13
C GLN A 501 -34.62 -24.48 12.63
N TYR A 502 -35.07 -25.68 12.25
CA TYR A 502 -35.17 -26.09 10.84
C TYR A 502 -36.61 -26.18 10.30
N GLY A 503 -37.61 -25.78 11.09
CA GLY A 503 -39.02 -25.89 10.72
C GLY A 503 -39.91 -26.27 11.90
N THR A 504 -41.09 -26.82 11.60
CA THR A 504 -42.01 -27.38 12.59
C THR A 504 -41.92 -28.91 12.55
N TYR A 505 -41.64 -29.52 13.69
CA TYR A 505 -41.48 -30.97 13.84
C TYR A 505 -41.75 -31.41 15.29
N ASP A 506 -41.64 -32.71 15.57
CA ASP A 506 -41.96 -33.27 16.88
C ASP A 506 -40.73 -33.46 17.79
N TYR A 507 -39.53 -33.63 17.24
CA TYR A 507 -38.31 -33.71 18.03
C TYR A 507 -37.12 -33.08 17.31
N GLU A 508 -36.16 -32.65 18.12
CA GLU A 508 -34.83 -32.24 17.67
C GLU A 508 -33.81 -32.64 18.72
N ILE A 509 -32.79 -33.38 18.29
CA ILE A 509 -31.72 -33.91 19.14
C ILE A 509 -30.37 -33.47 18.59
N SER A 510 -29.46 -33.06 19.48
CA SER A 510 -28.11 -32.60 19.15
C SER A 510 -27.08 -33.43 19.90
N PHE A 511 -26.23 -34.14 19.17
CA PHE A 511 -25.24 -35.05 19.74
C PHE A 511 -23.89 -34.93 19.02
N PRO A 512 -22.76 -35.28 19.67
CA PRO A 512 -21.44 -35.23 19.06
C PRO A 512 -21.32 -36.04 17.78
N ALA A 513 -20.68 -35.47 16.75
CA ALA A 513 -20.42 -36.16 15.48
C ALA A 513 -19.60 -37.44 15.66
N ASN A 514 -18.68 -37.46 16.64
CA ASN A 514 -17.86 -38.62 16.97
C ASN A 514 -18.58 -39.70 17.79
N LEU A 515 -19.85 -39.51 18.18
CA LEU A 515 -20.62 -40.55 18.86
C LEU A 515 -20.71 -41.83 18.00
N ARG A 516 -20.70 -41.69 16.68
CA ARG A 516 -20.66 -42.79 15.70
C ARG A 516 -19.39 -43.65 15.74
N ARG A 517 -18.42 -43.27 16.56
CA ARG A 517 -17.11 -43.91 16.71
C ARG A 517 -16.82 -44.21 18.17
N TYR A 518 -17.83 -44.17 19.03
CA TYR A 518 -17.64 -44.28 20.45
C TYR A 518 -17.17 -45.68 20.81
N SER A 519 -17.87 -46.73 20.38
CA SER A 519 -17.62 -48.14 20.73
C SER A 519 -16.80 -48.89 19.68
N LEU A 520 -16.07 -48.18 18.77
CA LEU A 520 -15.35 -48.76 17.63
C LEU A 520 -14.64 -50.08 17.98
N THR A 521 -15.12 -51.17 17.38
CA THR A 521 -14.30 -52.35 17.14
C THR A 521 -13.32 -52.03 16.00
N SER A 522 -12.29 -52.85 15.76
CA SER A 522 -11.20 -52.56 14.80
C SER A 522 -11.63 -52.27 13.34
N ASP A 523 -12.92 -52.40 13.00
CA ASP A 523 -13.49 -52.05 11.71
C ASP A 523 -14.08 -50.63 11.73
N THR A 524 -13.50 -49.74 10.91
CA THR A 524 -13.93 -48.33 10.80
C THR A 524 -15.04 -48.11 9.77
N SER A 525 -15.48 -49.17 9.09
CA SER A 525 -16.54 -49.11 8.06
C SER A 525 -17.96 -49.01 8.65
N GLU A 526 -18.13 -49.24 9.95
CA GLU A 526 -19.44 -49.26 10.64
C GLU A 526 -19.74 -47.98 11.43
N ALA A 527 -18.98 -46.90 11.24
CA ALA A 527 -19.11 -45.67 12.03
C ALA A 527 -20.47 -44.94 11.85
N THR A 528 -21.50 -45.40 12.56
CA THR A 528 -22.88 -44.94 12.47
C THR A 528 -23.51 -44.75 13.84
N VAL A 529 -24.71 -44.16 13.89
CA VAL A 529 -25.48 -44.03 15.14
C VAL A 529 -26.80 -44.75 14.99
N ALA A 530 -27.27 -45.39 16.04
CA ALA A 530 -28.62 -45.94 16.12
C ALA A 530 -29.56 -44.89 16.73
N ILE A 531 -30.77 -44.81 16.15
CA ILE A 531 -31.85 -43.96 16.66
C ILE A 531 -32.92 -44.87 17.23
N TYR A 532 -33.23 -44.69 18.51
CA TYR A 532 -34.30 -45.40 19.20
C TYR A 532 -35.44 -44.45 19.51
N ALA A 533 -36.65 -44.98 19.57
CA ALA A 533 -37.84 -44.22 19.86
C ALA A 533 -38.69 -44.96 20.89
N GLU A 534 -38.91 -44.33 22.04
CA GLU A 534 -39.94 -44.75 22.98
C GLU A 534 -41.22 -44.00 22.62
N ILE A 535 -42.20 -44.71 22.06
CA ILE A 535 -43.48 -44.13 21.67
C ILE A 535 -44.53 -44.42 22.74
N ARG A 536 -45.13 -43.37 23.29
CA ARG A 536 -46.18 -43.42 24.32
C ARG A 536 -47.46 -42.77 23.88
#